data_AF-A0A9P0A2G2-F1
#
_entry.id   AF-A0A9P0A2G2-F1
#
_cell.length_a   1.000
_cell.length_b   1.000
_cell.length_c   1.000
_cell.angle_alpha   90.00
_cell.angle_beta   90.00
_cell.angle_gamma   90.00
#
_symmetry.space_group_name_H-M   'P 1'
#
loop_
_entity.id
_entity.type
_entity.pdbx_description
1 polymer ?
#
loop_
_entity_poly.entity_id
_entity_poly.type
_entity_poly.pdbx_seq_one_letter_code
_entity_poly.pdbx_strand_id
1 'polypeptide(L)'
;MTNIKVISYIELKEEREKFRKQIIKVIVSRDTEYNDETIIPSSDEIQLVRYNYYIQHGIDTVHVAPIEQHWISHILDLVPISLKKKHVKEVNAIFLEVKEDFQVAIKKGIVDFVLDDFKFMMQDSISKNDGKQLESFNKSARIEFDQAKQVISKNLFISNPVMVYLHQLWHKQFSDLRLIQVNTFYASKSALDLSDFNKFANESISQAITRLKKDWYPAIHQILSLSDTENDIPMQRHRTKFYHFHRCVITIMTHQLQMLCLTSLSEVTDFLTNMQVK
;
A
#
# COMPACT_ATOMS: atom_id res chain seq x y z
N MET A 1 27.05 -28.46 3.54
CA MET A 1 28.12 -28.07 2.59
C MET A 1 27.51 -27.99 1.21
N THR A 2 27.02 -26.80 0.86
CA THR A 2 26.39 -26.51 -0.44
C THR A 2 27.50 -26.18 -1.44
N ASN A 3 27.58 -27.01 -2.48
CA ASN A 3 28.61 -26.97 -3.50
C ASN A 3 28.35 -25.78 -4.44
N ILE A 4 28.99 -24.64 -4.16
CA ILE A 4 28.95 -23.46 -5.03
C ILE A 4 29.74 -23.83 -6.29
N LYS A 5 29.03 -24.07 -7.40
CA LYS A 5 29.66 -24.23 -8.72
C LYS A 5 30.38 -22.92 -9.05
N VAL A 6 31.70 -22.90 -8.87
CA VAL A 6 32.56 -21.84 -9.40
C VAL A 6 32.56 -22.02 -10.91
N ILE A 7 31.72 -21.24 -11.59
CA ILE A 7 31.70 -21.20 -13.07
C ILE A 7 33.06 -20.66 -13.50
N SER A 8 33.78 -21.44 -14.30
CA SER A 8 35.13 -21.09 -14.72
C SER A 8 35.10 -19.82 -15.58
N TYR A 9 36.07 -18.92 -15.39
CA TYR A 9 36.23 -17.73 -16.23
C TYR A 9 36.23 -18.07 -17.74
N ILE A 10 36.71 -19.27 -18.09
CA ILE A 10 36.72 -19.80 -19.45
C ILE A 10 35.31 -20.10 -19.94
N GLU A 11 34.44 -20.68 -19.11
CA GLU A 11 33.04 -20.97 -19.45
C GLU A 11 32.24 -19.68 -19.66
N LEU A 12 32.40 -18.69 -18.76
CA LEU A 12 31.79 -17.37 -18.90
C LEU A 12 32.26 -16.64 -20.16
N LYS A 13 33.55 -16.77 -20.51
CA LYS A 13 34.11 -16.20 -21.73
C LYS A 13 33.56 -16.90 -22.97
N GLU A 14 33.42 -18.22 -22.95
CA GLU A 14 32.84 -18.99 -24.05
C GLU A 14 31.36 -18.68 -24.26
N GLU A 15 30.57 -18.52 -23.19
CA GLU A 15 29.16 -18.11 -23.29
C GLU A 15 29.04 -16.70 -23.88
N ARG A 16 29.90 -15.77 -23.44
CA ARG A 16 30.00 -14.42 -24.00
C ARG A 16 30.37 -14.45 -25.49
N GLU A 17 31.29 -15.31 -25.91
CA GLU A 17 31.69 -15.44 -27.32
C GLU A 17 30.63 -16.14 -28.18
N LYS A 18 29.98 -17.19 -27.67
CA LYS A 18 28.86 -17.88 -28.34
C LYS A 18 27.69 -16.91 -28.56
N PHE A 19 27.36 -16.09 -27.56
CA PHE A 19 26.30 -15.11 -27.67
C PHE A 19 26.68 -13.92 -28.56
N ARG A 20 27.92 -13.42 -28.50
CA ARG A 20 28.42 -12.42 -29.46
C ARG A 20 28.33 -12.92 -30.91
N LYS A 21 28.69 -14.19 -31.16
CA LYS A 21 28.52 -14.82 -32.47
C LYS A 21 27.05 -14.95 -32.86
N GLN A 22 26.16 -15.25 -31.93
CA GLN A 22 24.72 -15.33 -32.19
C GLN A 22 24.10 -13.95 -32.47
N ILE A 23 24.51 -12.91 -31.76
CA ILE A 23 24.10 -11.53 -32.03
C ILE A 23 24.65 -11.06 -33.37
N ILE A 24 25.92 -11.31 -33.66
CA ILE A 24 26.51 -10.99 -34.96
C ILE A 24 25.78 -11.75 -36.06
N LYS A 25 25.41 -13.02 -35.84
CA LYS A 25 24.59 -13.79 -36.78
C LYS A 25 23.21 -13.14 -36.99
N VAL A 26 22.53 -12.72 -35.93
CA VAL A 26 21.23 -12.02 -36.04
C VAL A 26 21.36 -10.64 -36.72
N ILE A 27 22.48 -9.94 -36.54
CA ILE A 27 22.76 -8.64 -37.18
C ILE A 27 23.19 -8.81 -38.64
N VAL A 28 23.98 -9.83 -38.97
CA VAL A 28 24.55 -10.08 -40.32
C VAL A 28 23.57 -10.85 -41.21
N SER A 29 22.72 -11.71 -40.64
CA SER A 29 21.58 -12.31 -41.35
C SER A 29 20.53 -11.27 -41.78
N ARG A 30 20.66 -10.01 -41.34
CA ARG A 30 19.85 -8.86 -41.77
C ARG A 30 20.15 -8.40 -43.21
N ASP A 31 21.30 -8.77 -43.77
CA ASP A 31 21.76 -8.27 -45.08
C ASP A 31 21.54 -9.26 -46.24
N THR A 32 21.00 -10.48 -46.00
CA THR A 32 20.97 -11.51 -47.06
C THR A 32 19.62 -12.08 -47.47
N GLU A 33 18.52 -12.05 -46.70
CA GLU A 33 17.28 -12.70 -47.19
C GLU A 33 15.97 -11.95 -46.87
N TYR A 34 15.10 -11.99 -47.89
CA TYR A 34 13.79 -11.37 -48.08
C TYR A 34 12.69 -11.86 -47.11
N ASN A 35 11.70 -10.99 -46.90
CA ASN A 35 10.28 -11.26 -46.55
C ASN A 35 9.96 -12.23 -45.39
N ASP A 36 9.60 -11.68 -44.22
CA ASP A 36 8.37 -12.09 -43.53
C ASP A 36 7.92 -11.08 -42.45
N GLU A 37 6.61 -10.84 -42.35
CA GLU A 37 5.94 -9.90 -41.46
C GLU A 37 5.91 -10.36 -39.99
N THR A 38 7.06 -10.65 -39.40
CA THR A 38 7.17 -10.84 -37.94
C THR A 38 7.67 -9.57 -37.29
N ILE A 39 6.81 -8.99 -36.42
CA ILE A 39 7.02 -7.86 -35.50
C ILE A 39 8.51 -7.57 -35.28
N ILE A 40 9.02 -6.61 -36.04
CA ILE A 40 10.41 -6.18 -36.01
C ILE A 40 10.61 -5.43 -34.68
N PRO A 41 11.46 -5.91 -33.74
CA PRO A 41 11.77 -5.13 -32.56
C PRO A 41 12.50 -3.85 -33.00
N SER A 42 12.03 -2.69 -32.55
CA SER A 42 12.64 -1.41 -32.91
C SER A 42 14.13 -1.41 -32.53
N SER A 43 14.93 -0.61 -33.23
CA SER A 43 16.36 -0.41 -32.92
C SER A 43 16.56 -0.10 -31.41
N ASP A 44 15.62 0.62 -30.82
CA ASP A 44 15.64 1.00 -29.40
C ASP A 44 15.34 -0.18 -28.47
N GLU A 45 14.47 -1.11 -28.87
CA GLU A 45 14.14 -2.31 -28.10
C GLU A 45 15.33 -3.28 -28.07
N ILE A 46 16.06 -3.40 -29.19
CA ILE A 46 17.29 -4.19 -29.26
C ILE A 46 18.39 -3.57 -28.37
N GLN A 47 18.49 -2.24 -28.34
CA GLN A 47 19.43 -1.53 -27.47
C GLN A 47 19.06 -1.69 -25.99
N LEU A 48 17.78 -1.63 -25.65
CA LEU A 48 17.28 -1.84 -24.29
C LEU A 48 17.56 -3.27 -23.80
N VAL A 49 17.38 -4.28 -24.66
CA VAL A 49 17.70 -5.67 -24.31
C VAL A 49 19.20 -5.85 -24.08
N ARG A 50 20.06 -5.25 -24.91
CA ARG A 50 21.52 -5.25 -24.71
C ARG A 50 21.93 -4.56 -23.41
N TYR A 51 21.31 -3.42 -23.13
CA TYR A 51 21.51 -2.63 -21.92
C TYR A 51 21.23 -3.47 -20.66
N ASN A 52 20.04 -4.06 -20.59
CA ASN A 52 19.65 -4.92 -19.47
C ASN A 52 20.57 -6.14 -19.32
N TYR A 53 21.00 -6.73 -20.44
CA TYR A 53 21.94 -7.86 -20.42
C TYR A 53 23.31 -7.48 -19.86
N TYR A 54 23.85 -6.30 -20.20
CA TYR A 54 25.13 -5.85 -19.64
C TYR A 54 25.06 -5.56 -18.14
N ILE A 55 23.95 -5.03 -17.65
CA ILE A 55 23.72 -4.84 -16.21
C ILE A 55 23.69 -6.19 -15.49
N GLN A 56 23.04 -7.20 -16.06
CA GLN A 56 22.89 -8.50 -15.42
C GLN A 56 24.17 -9.36 -15.50
N HIS A 57 24.83 -9.41 -16.66
CA HIS A 57 25.87 -10.41 -16.97
C HIS A 57 27.21 -9.82 -17.48
N GLY A 58 27.23 -8.53 -17.82
CA GLY A 58 28.39 -7.86 -18.41
C GLY A 58 29.47 -7.50 -17.40
N ILE A 59 29.07 -7.11 -16.19
CA ILE A 59 29.98 -6.56 -15.16
C ILE A 59 30.21 -7.58 -14.06
N ASP A 60 31.50 -7.88 -13.83
CA ASP A 60 31.94 -8.69 -12.71
C ASP A 60 31.87 -7.86 -11.41
N THR A 61 31.20 -8.39 -10.39
CA THR A 61 31.06 -7.75 -9.07
C THR A 61 32.33 -7.81 -8.24
N VAL A 62 33.34 -8.60 -8.65
CA VAL A 62 34.62 -8.72 -7.95
C VAL A 62 35.43 -7.41 -7.97
N HIS A 63 35.27 -6.59 -9.02
CA HIS A 63 35.99 -5.32 -9.18
C HIS A 63 35.14 -4.08 -8.85
N VAL A 64 33.91 -4.29 -8.38
CA VAL A 64 33.00 -3.20 -8.01
C VAL A 64 33.26 -2.80 -6.55
N ALA A 65 33.35 -1.50 -6.30
CA ALA A 65 33.52 -0.97 -4.95
C ALA A 65 32.39 -1.46 -4.03
N PRO A 66 32.69 -2.08 -2.88
CA PRO A 66 31.67 -2.49 -1.93
C PRO A 66 31.01 -1.26 -1.28
N ILE A 67 29.83 -1.45 -0.71
CA ILE A 67 29.17 -0.41 0.10
C ILE A 67 30.08 -0.01 1.25
N GLU A 68 30.27 1.29 1.43
CA GLU A 68 31.07 1.82 2.52
C GLU A 68 30.39 1.56 3.87
N GLN A 69 31.13 0.99 4.82
CA GLN A 69 30.58 0.56 6.11
C GLN A 69 29.96 1.72 6.91
N HIS A 70 30.44 2.94 6.72
CA HIS A 70 29.91 4.10 7.43
C HIS A 70 28.50 4.51 6.96
N TRP A 71 28.13 4.27 5.70
CA TRP A 71 26.75 4.47 5.22
C TRP A 71 25.80 3.48 5.87
N ILE A 72 26.25 2.24 6.00
CA ILE A 72 25.50 1.17 6.66
C ILE A 72 25.26 1.51 8.13
N SER A 73 26.30 1.95 8.84
CA SER A 73 26.19 2.40 10.23
C SER A 73 25.21 3.56 10.37
N HIS A 74 25.28 4.56 9.49
CA HIS A 74 24.37 5.70 9.52
C HIS A 74 22.91 5.29 9.31
N ILE A 75 22.63 4.45 8.31
CA ILE A 75 21.27 3.94 8.03
C ILE A 75 20.73 3.17 9.23
N LEU A 76 21.57 2.32 9.84
CA LEU A 76 21.18 1.61 11.05
C LEU A 76 20.89 2.61 12.17
N ASP A 77 21.72 3.61 12.41
CA ASP A 77 21.52 4.58 13.51
C ASP A 77 20.20 5.36 13.44
N LEU A 78 19.64 5.54 12.24
CA LEU A 78 18.30 6.13 12.06
C LEU A 78 17.16 5.24 12.57
N VAL A 79 17.39 3.93 12.73
CA VAL A 79 16.39 2.97 13.20
C VAL A 79 16.44 2.86 14.74
N PRO A 80 15.31 3.07 15.45
CA PRO A 80 15.25 2.93 16.91
C PRO A 80 15.72 1.56 17.40
N ILE A 81 16.48 1.56 18.50
CA ILE A 81 17.12 0.36 19.09
C ILE A 81 16.09 -0.69 19.51
N SER A 82 14.90 -0.27 19.93
CA SER A 82 13.78 -1.16 20.29
C SER A 82 13.28 -1.98 19.10
N LEU A 83 13.23 -1.39 17.90
CA LEU A 83 12.80 -2.05 16.67
C LEU A 83 13.88 -2.98 16.14
N LYS A 84 15.16 -2.55 16.19
CA LYS A 84 16.31 -3.40 15.82
C LYS A 84 16.34 -4.71 16.61
N LYS A 85 16.09 -4.65 17.92
CA LYS A 85 16.12 -5.83 18.79
C LYS A 85 14.92 -6.76 18.59
N LYS A 86 13.74 -6.20 18.30
CA LYS A 86 12.51 -6.98 18.14
C LYS A 86 12.40 -7.66 16.77
N HIS A 87 12.92 -7.02 15.72
CA HIS A 87 12.77 -7.43 14.32
C HIS A 87 14.12 -7.61 13.63
N VAL A 88 15.02 -8.38 14.25
CA VAL A 88 16.39 -8.60 13.73
C VAL A 88 16.39 -9.26 12.36
N LYS A 89 15.45 -10.19 12.10
CA LYS A 89 15.39 -10.93 10.84
C LYS A 89 14.97 -10.03 9.68
N GLU A 90 13.97 -9.20 9.91
CA GLU A 90 13.41 -8.27 8.94
C GLU A 90 14.40 -7.16 8.61
N VAL A 91 15.10 -6.64 9.62
CA VAL A 91 16.18 -5.65 9.42
C VAL A 91 17.31 -6.25 8.58
N ASN A 92 17.70 -7.50 8.82
CA ASN A 92 18.72 -8.17 8.01
C ASN A 92 18.25 -8.46 6.58
N ALA A 93 16.98 -8.79 6.38
CA ALA A 93 16.40 -8.99 5.05
C ALA A 93 16.40 -7.69 4.23
N ILE A 94 15.94 -6.59 4.83
CA ILE A 94 15.99 -5.26 4.20
C ILE A 94 17.44 -4.85 3.90
N PHE A 95 18.38 -5.18 4.78
CA PHE A 95 19.79 -4.90 4.55
C PHE A 95 20.36 -5.66 3.33
N LEU A 96 19.96 -6.92 3.14
CA LEU A 96 20.34 -7.69 1.97
C LEU A 96 19.75 -7.09 0.69
N GLU A 97 18.48 -6.68 0.73
CA GLU A 97 17.81 -6.00 -0.38
C GLU A 97 18.54 -4.71 -0.78
N VAL A 98 18.85 -3.85 0.19
CA VAL A 98 19.62 -2.60 -0.06
C VAL A 98 20.99 -2.90 -0.68
N LYS A 99 21.62 -4.00 -0.26
CA LYS A 99 22.91 -4.43 -0.83
C LYS A 99 22.78 -4.88 -2.28
N GLU A 100 21.75 -5.64 -2.58
CA GLU A 100 21.44 -6.10 -3.95
C GLU A 100 21.11 -4.92 -4.85
N ASP A 101 20.28 -4.00 -4.38
CA ASP A 101 19.90 -2.78 -5.11
C ASP A 101 21.11 -1.89 -5.40
N PHE A 102 22.00 -1.72 -4.43
CA PHE A 102 23.23 -0.97 -4.63
C PHE A 102 24.13 -1.60 -5.71
N GLN A 103 24.23 -2.93 -5.73
CA GLN A 103 25.00 -3.62 -6.76
C GLN A 103 24.39 -3.40 -8.15
N VAL A 104 23.07 -3.49 -8.26
CA VAL A 104 22.37 -3.20 -9.53
C VAL A 104 22.58 -1.74 -9.93
N ALA A 105 22.48 -0.80 -8.99
CA ALA A 105 22.67 0.62 -9.24
C ALA A 105 24.10 0.96 -9.70
N ILE A 106 25.13 0.35 -9.10
CA ILE A 106 26.51 0.54 -9.59
C ILE A 106 26.72 -0.11 -10.94
N LYS A 107 26.26 -1.36 -11.14
CA LYS A 107 26.38 -2.00 -12.46
C LYS A 107 25.72 -1.15 -13.53
N LYS A 108 24.52 -0.65 -13.24
CA LYS A 108 23.81 0.30 -14.09
C LYS A 108 24.63 1.56 -14.34
N GLY A 109 25.15 2.21 -13.29
CA GLY A 109 26.00 3.40 -13.43
C GLY A 109 27.28 3.18 -14.22
N ILE A 110 27.90 2.00 -14.15
CA ILE A 110 29.07 1.63 -14.96
C ILE A 110 28.67 1.39 -16.42
N VAL A 111 27.57 0.66 -16.67
CA VAL A 111 27.04 0.48 -18.03
C VAL A 111 26.67 1.84 -18.62
N ASP A 112 25.96 2.67 -17.87
CA ASP A 112 25.60 4.04 -18.24
C ASP A 112 26.86 4.84 -18.53
N PHE A 113 27.87 4.83 -17.66
CA PHE A 113 29.13 5.54 -17.88
C PHE A 113 29.86 5.08 -19.16
N VAL A 114 29.98 3.77 -19.38
CA VAL A 114 30.67 3.23 -20.57
C VAL A 114 29.86 3.47 -21.85
N LEU A 115 28.53 3.38 -21.79
CA LEU A 115 27.66 3.65 -22.93
C LEU A 115 27.50 5.16 -23.19
N ASP A 116 27.52 5.99 -22.15
CA ASP A 116 27.54 7.44 -22.25
C ASP A 116 28.91 7.96 -22.69
N ASP A 117 30.04 7.32 -22.37
CA ASP A 117 31.35 7.70 -22.94
C ASP A 117 31.34 7.56 -24.48
N PHE A 118 30.63 6.56 -25.01
CA PHE A 118 30.36 6.45 -26.46
C PHE A 118 29.48 7.58 -27.00
N LYS A 119 28.62 8.17 -26.16
CA LYS A 119 27.73 9.28 -26.51
C LYS A 119 28.41 10.65 -26.32
N PHE A 120 29.27 10.79 -25.31
CA PHE A 120 30.09 11.97 -25.00
C PHE A 120 31.15 12.19 -26.08
N MET A 121 31.67 11.13 -26.72
CA MET A 121 32.49 11.29 -27.93
C MET A 121 31.71 11.86 -29.13
N MET A 122 30.37 11.91 -29.08
CA MET A 122 29.51 12.48 -30.13
C MET A 122 28.70 13.71 -29.71
N GLN A 123 28.57 14.02 -28.41
CA GLN A 123 27.66 15.08 -27.98
C GLN A 123 28.13 15.69 -26.65
N ASP A 124 29.14 16.54 -26.74
CA ASP A 124 29.43 17.53 -25.71
C ASP A 124 28.16 18.34 -25.42
N SER A 125 27.69 18.26 -24.18
CA SER A 125 26.85 19.21 -23.43
C SER A 125 25.57 18.59 -22.85
N ILE A 126 25.68 17.84 -21.74
CA ILE A 126 24.58 17.75 -20.78
C ILE A 126 25.11 18.05 -19.38
N SER A 127 24.67 19.20 -18.87
CA SER A 127 25.03 19.77 -17.59
C SER A 127 24.66 18.87 -16.41
N LYS A 128 25.66 18.59 -15.57
CA LYS A 128 25.55 18.02 -14.22
C LYS A 128 24.58 18.83 -13.34
N ASN A 129 23.29 18.49 -13.30
CA ASN A 129 22.31 19.17 -12.44
C ASN A 129 21.31 18.26 -11.71
N ASP A 130 21.50 16.94 -11.75
CA ASP A 130 20.49 15.97 -11.26
C ASP A 130 20.28 16.00 -9.74
N GLY A 131 21.27 16.44 -8.96
CA GLY A 131 21.15 16.51 -7.50
C GLY A 131 20.20 17.61 -6.98
N LYS A 132 20.07 18.73 -7.69
CA LYS A 132 19.24 19.87 -7.24
C LYS A 132 17.75 19.67 -7.52
N GLN A 133 17.42 18.98 -8.61
CA GLN A 133 16.03 18.70 -8.97
C GLN A 133 15.39 17.72 -7.98
N LEU A 134 16.10 16.65 -7.61
CA LEU A 134 15.61 15.66 -6.62
C LEU A 134 15.39 16.28 -5.23
N GLU A 135 16.28 17.17 -4.78
CA GLU A 135 16.09 17.91 -3.53
C GLU A 135 14.90 18.87 -3.58
N SER A 136 14.68 19.55 -4.70
CA SER A 136 13.55 20.47 -4.87
C SER A 136 12.20 19.73 -4.89
N PHE A 137 12.13 18.57 -5.57
CA PHE A 137 10.95 17.71 -5.62
C PHE A 137 10.59 17.15 -4.23
N ASN A 138 11.59 16.72 -3.46
CA ASN A 138 11.38 16.25 -2.08
C ASN A 138 10.94 17.39 -1.14
N LYS A 139 11.42 18.62 -1.35
CA LYS A 139 10.98 19.79 -0.56
C LYS A 139 9.55 20.21 -0.90
N SER A 140 9.16 20.23 -2.18
CA SER A 140 7.79 20.57 -2.58
C SER A 140 6.79 19.53 -2.10
N ALA A 141 7.07 18.23 -2.29
CA ALA A 141 6.23 17.15 -1.82
C ALA A 141 6.06 17.16 -0.29
N ARG A 142 7.12 17.52 0.44
CA ARG A 142 7.05 17.68 1.91
C ARG A 142 6.17 18.85 2.32
N ILE A 143 6.24 19.98 1.61
CA ILE A 143 5.36 21.13 1.88
C ILE A 143 3.90 20.76 1.62
N GLU A 144 3.60 20.09 0.50
CA GLU A 144 2.25 19.61 0.19
C GLU A 144 1.74 18.62 1.24
N PHE A 145 2.59 17.68 1.67
CA PHE A 145 2.27 16.75 2.74
C PHE A 145 1.98 17.46 4.06
N ASP A 146 2.84 18.40 4.47
CA ASP A 146 2.66 19.16 5.72
C ASP A 146 1.39 20.01 5.68
N GLN A 147 1.06 20.60 4.52
CA GLN A 147 -0.19 21.31 4.31
C GLN A 147 -1.40 20.37 4.41
N ALA A 148 -1.39 19.23 3.72
CA ALA A 148 -2.45 18.24 3.79
C ALA A 148 -2.64 17.72 5.23
N LYS A 149 -1.55 17.42 5.93
CA LYS A 149 -1.56 17.01 7.34
C LYS A 149 -2.18 18.07 8.24
N GLN A 150 -1.85 19.35 8.04
CA GLN A 150 -2.48 20.44 8.80
C GLN A 150 -3.97 20.55 8.51
N VAL A 151 -4.40 20.41 7.25
CA VAL A 151 -5.82 20.45 6.87
C VAL A 151 -6.58 19.29 7.52
N ILE A 152 -6.04 18.08 7.43
CA ILE A 152 -6.62 16.87 8.04
C ILE A 152 -6.70 17.05 9.56
N SER A 153 -5.61 17.48 10.20
CA SER A 153 -5.56 17.67 11.66
C SER A 153 -6.54 18.73 12.15
N LYS A 154 -6.80 19.78 11.37
CA LYS A 154 -7.73 20.86 11.75
C LYS A 154 -9.19 20.49 11.55
N ASN A 155 -9.49 19.61 10.58
CA ASN A 155 -10.86 19.38 10.12
C ASN A 155 -11.43 18.01 10.50
N LEU A 156 -10.60 16.98 10.69
CA LEU A 156 -11.07 15.60 10.83
C LEU A 156 -11.30 15.20 12.30
N PHE A 157 -10.86 16.01 13.27
CA PHE A 157 -11.08 15.80 14.71
C PHE A 157 -10.79 14.37 15.21
N ILE A 158 -9.87 13.64 14.56
CA ILE A 158 -9.59 12.21 14.86
C ILE A 158 -9.19 12.02 16.32
N SER A 159 -8.34 12.91 16.85
CA SER A 159 -7.85 12.86 18.22
C SER A 159 -8.81 13.43 19.25
N ASN A 160 -10.01 13.87 18.84
CA ASN A 160 -10.96 14.47 19.76
C ASN A 160 -11.60 13.37 20.64
N PRO A 161 -11.59 13.52 21.98
CA PRO A 161 -12.16 12.54 22.90
C PRO A 161 -13.61 12.17 22.59
N VAL A 162 -14.42 13.12 22.11
CA VAL A 162 -15.82 12.89 21.74
C VAL A 162 -15.96 11.85 20.65
N MET A 163 -15.11 11.90 19.62
CA MET A 163 -15.15 10.92 18.53
C MET A 163 -14.84 9.52 19.06
N VAL A 164 -13.86 9.44 19.97
CA VAL A 164 -13.50 8.18 20.64
C VAL A 164 -14.66 7.65 21.47
N TYR A 165 -15.32 8.50 22.27
CA TYR A 165 -16.46 8.09 23.09
C TYR A 165 -17.65 7.63 22.23
N LEU A 166 -17.95 8.29 21.11
CA LEU A 166 -18.99 7.87 20.17
C LEU A 166 -18.70 6.50 19.57
N HIS A 167 -17.45 6.23 19.19
CA HIS A 167 -17.04 4.91 18.73
C HIS A 167 -17.14 3.86 19.84
N GLN A 168 -16.66 4.17 21.05
CA GLN A 168 -16.73 3.25 22.18
C GLN A 168 -18.17 2.91 22.57
N LEU A 169 -19.09 3.88 22.56
CA LEU A 169 -20.50 3.67 22.82
C LEU A 169 -21.06 2.59 21.89
N TRP A 170 -20.82 2.73 20.58
CA TRP A 170 -21.28 1.77 19.59
C TRP A 170 -20.69 0.39 19.83
N HIS A 171 -19.37 0.29 19.97
CA HIS A 171 -18.70 -1.00 20.14
C HIS A 171 -19.07 -1.72 21.45
N LYS A 172 -19.42 -0.99 22.51
CA LYS A 172 -19.79 -1.60 23.80
C LYS A 172 -21.26 -1.98 23.90
N GLN A 173 -22.17 -1.20 23.31
CA GLN A 173 -23.62 -1.34 23.57
C GLN A 173 -24.44 -1.78 22.34
N PHE A 174 -23.89 -1.63 21.13
CA PHE A 174 -24.61 -1.81 19.87
C PHE A 174 -23.88 -2.70 18.86
N SER A 175 -22.70 -3.22 19.19
CA SER A 175 -21.91 -4.12 18.33
C SER A 175 -22.68 -5.38 17.92
N ASP A 176 -23.45 -5.95 18.84
CA ASP A 176 -24.25 -7.17 18.64
C ASP A 176 -25.67 -6.87 18.12
N LEU A 177 -26.02 -5.59 17.94
CA LEU A 177 -27.31 -5.24 17.38
C LEU A 177 -27.38 -5.68 15.91
N ARG A 178 -28.51 -6.26 15.52
CA ARG A 178 -28.83 -6.62 14.13
C ARG A 178 -30.25 -6.17 13.82
N LEU A 179 -30.50 -5.82 12.57
CA LEU A 179 -31.85 -5.50 12.07
C LEU A 179 -32.73 -6.74 12.03
N ILE A 180 -32.14 -7.89 11.68
CA ILE A 180 -32.80 -9.18 11.65
C ILE A 180 -31.94 -10.13 12.49
N GLN A 181 -32.52 -10.68 13.55
CA GLN A 181 -31.80 -11.56 14.48
C GLN A 181 -31.86 -13.00 13.98
N VAL A 182 -30.86 -13.40 13.19
CA VAL A 182 -30.84 -14.72 12.54
C VAL A 182 -30.70 -15.88 13.54
N ASN A 183 -30.11 -15.63 14.71
CA ASN A 183 -29.93 -16.64 15.77
C ASN A 183 -31.24 -17.29 16.23
N THR A 184 -32.36 -16.58 16.19
CA THR A 184 -33.68 -17.13 16.56
C THR A 184 -34.15 -18.19 15.56
N PHE A 185 -33.82 -18.02 14.28
CA PHE A 185 -34.15 -18.99 13.24
C PHE A 185 -33.36 -20.28 13.37
N TYR A 186 -32.05 -20.19 13.68
CA TYR A 186 -31.23 -21.36 13.97
C TYR A 186 -31.74 -22.16 15.19
N ALA A 187 -32.29 -21.48 16.19
CA ALA A 187 -32.85 -22.12 17.38
C ALA A 187 -34.19 -22.84 17.11
N SER A 188 -35.02 -22.31 16.20
CA SER A 188 -36.35 -22.83 15.87
C SER A 188 -36.32 -24.25 15.28
N LYS A 189 -35.26 -24.63 14.54
CA LYS A 189 -35.07 -25.93 13.83
C LYS A 189 -36.25 -26.43 12.96
N SER A 190 -37.32 -25.67 12.83
CA SER A 190 -38.50 -25.94 12.02
C SER A 190 -38.36 -25.28 10.64
N ALA A 191 -39.04 -25.85 9.65
CA ALA A 191 -39.19 -25.20 8.36
C ALA A 191 -39.93 -23.87 8.55
N LEU A 192 -39.36 -22.79 8.03
CA LEU A 192 -39.89 -21.44 8.19
C LEU A 192 -40.71 -21.07 6.97
N ASP A 193 -41.98 -20.70 7.17
CA ASP A 193 -42.80 -20.15 6.10
C ASP A 193 -42.36 -18.72 5.76
N LEU A 194 -42.53 -18.33 4.50
CA LEU A 194 -42.16 -17.00 4.02
C LEU A 194 -43.01 -15.90 4.68
N SER A 195 -44.29 -16.18 4.96
CA SER A 195 -45.16 -15.23 5.65
C SER A 195 -44.68 -14.95 7.08
N ASP A 196 -44.31 -16.02 7.79
CA ASP A 196 -43.82 -15.95 9.16
C ASP A 196 -42.43 -15.30 9.23
N PHE A 197 -41.54 -15.59 8.27
CA PHE A 197 -40.27 -14.90 8.12
C PHE A 197 -40.46 -13.39 7.95
N ASN A 198 -41.36 -12.98 7.06
CA ASN A 198 -41.59 -11.56 6.77
C ASN A 198 -42.17 -10.82 7.99
N LYS A 199 -43.11 -11.43 8.71
CA LYS A 199 -43.63 -10.86 9.97
C LYS A 199 -42.52 -10.69 11.00
N PHE A 200 -41.74 -11.75 11.23
CA PHE A 200 -40.63 -11.71 12.19
C PHE A 200 -39.59 -10.66 11.79
N ALA A 201 -39.19 -10.61 10.53
CA ALA A 201 -38.22 -9.65 10.03
C ALA A 201 -38.70 -8.20 10.25
N ASN A 202 -39.96 -7.90 9.94
CA ASN A 202 -40.53 -6.56 10.18
C ASN A 202 -40.62 -6.22 11.67
N GLU A 203 -40.95 -7.20 12.53
CA GLU A 203 -40.96 -7.01 13.98
C GLU A 203 -39.55 -6.77 14.53
N SER A 204 -38.55 -7.57 14.14
CA SER A 204 -37.15 -7.37 14.53
C SER A 204 -36.61 -6.02 14.07
N ILE A 205 -36.89 -5.62 12.83
CA ILE A 205 -36.49 -4.30 12.30
C ILE A 205 -37.13 -3.19 13.14
N SER A 206 -38.43 -3.31 13.45
CA SER A 206 -39.15 -2.32 14.27
C SER A 206 -38.57 -2.23 15.69
N GLN A 207 -38.20 -3.35 16.29
CA GLN A 207 -37.54 -3.41 17.59
C GLN A 207 -36.14 -2.77 17.55
N ALA A 208 -35.33 -3.07 16.54
CA ALA A 208 -34.00 -2.50 16.35
C ALA A 208 -34.07 -0.98 16.16
N ILE A 209 -34.99 -0.49 15.32
CA ILE A 209 -35.23 0.96 15.13
C ILE A 209 -35.67 1.61 16.44
N THR A 210 -36.55 0.94 17.21
CA THR A 210 -37.01 1.46 18.50
C THR A 210 -35.85 1.59 19.49
N ARG A 211 -34.98 0.58 19.56
CA ARG A 211 -33.76 0.60 20.39
C ARG A 211 -32.80 1.73 19.97
N LEU A 212 -32.59 1.92 18.66
CA LEU A 212 -31.77 3.03 18.17
C LEU A 212 -32.34 4.40 18.57
N LYS A 213 -33.67 4.57 18.50
CA LYS A 213 -34.32 5.83 18.87
C LYS A 213 -34.35 6.10 20.38
N LYS A 214 -34.53 5.06 21.20
CA LYS A 214 -34.69 5.20 22.65
C LYS A 214 -33.36 5.19 23.41
N ASP A 215 -32.37 4.45 22.94
CA ASP A 215 -31.13 4.24 23.67
C ASP A 215 -29.94 4.89 22.97
N TRP A 216 -29.71 4.57 21.69
CA TRP A 216 -28.52 5.04 20.96
C TRP A 216 -28.53 6.55 20.73
N TYR A 217 -29.63 7.08 20.18
CA TYR A 217 -29.72 8.51 19.87
C TYR A 217 -29.64 9.39 21.12
N PRO A 218 -30.36 9.11 22.23
CA PRO A 218 -30.20 9.88 23.45
C PRO A 218 -28.82 9.74 24.09
N ALA A 219 -28.17 8.58 24.01
CA ALA A 219 -26.81 8.41 24.51
C ALA A 219 -25.79 9.27 23.75
N ILE A 220 -25.96 9.44 22.43
CA ILE A 220 -25.15 10.38 21.64
C ILE A 220 -25.36 11.82 22.12
N HIS A 221 -26.62 12.22 22.34
CA HIS A 221 -26.92 13.55 22.88
C HIS A 221 -26.28 13.76 24.26
N GLN A 222 -26.31 12.74 25.12
CA GLN A 222 -25.67 12.80 26.43
C GLN A 222 -24.15 13.01 26.30
N ILE A 223 -23.47 12.26 25.44
CA ILE A 223 -22.03 12.43 25.18
C ILE A 223 -21.74 13.84 24.70
N LEU A 224 -22.50 14.34 23.73
CA LEU A 224 -22.32 15.71 23.22
C LEU A 224 -22.56 16.76 24.31
N SER A 225 -23.55 16.56 25.20
CA SER A 225 -23.82 17.50 26.30
C SER A 225 -22.73 17.50 27.38
N LEU A 226 -22.17 16.34 27.72
CA LEU A 226 -21.09 16.22 28.71
C LEU A 226 -19.79 16.85 28.18
N SER A 227 -19.48 16.63 26.91
CA SER A 227 -18.25 17.15 26.31
C SER A 227 -18.28 18.65 26.02
N ASP A 228 -19.47 19.29 26.04
CA ASP A 228 -19.59 20.76 26.01
C ASP A 228 -19.06 21.38 27.31
N THR A 229 -19.15 20.65 28.43
CA THR A 229 -18.63 21.11 29.73
C THR A 229 -17.11 20.99 29.86
N GLU A 230 -16.49 20.08 29.09
CA GLU A 230 -15.04 19.81 29.12
C GLU A 230 -14.23 20.63 28.08
N ASN A 231 -14.85 21.56 27.35
CA ASN A 231 -14.26 22.31 26.22
C ASN A 231 -13.76 21.44 25.05
N ASP A 232 -14.17 20.16 24.99
CA ASP A 232 -13.78 19.24 23.92
C ASP A 232 -14.59 19.47 22.63
N ILE A 233 -15.69 20.24 22.71
CA ILE A 233 -16.49 20.64 21.55
C ILE A 233 -16.09 22.06 21.13
N PRO A 234 -15.81 22.29 19.82
CA PRO A 234 -15.56 23.64 19.34
C PRO A 234 -16.75 24.56 19.63
N MET A 235 -16.51 25.71 20.25
CA MET A 235 -17.58 26.68 20.52
C MET A 235 -18.33 27.08 19.24
N GLN A 236 -19.66 27.27 19.34
CA GLN A 236 -20.51 27.69 18.22
C GLN A 236 -20.10 29.04 17.59
N ARG A 237 -19.36 29.88 18.33
CA ARG A 237 -18.74 31.11 17.83
C ARG A 237 -17.72 30.82 16.70
N HIS A 238 -17.05 29.68 16.75
CA HIS A 238 -16.14 29.20 15.70
C HIS A 238 -16.90 28.37 14.65
N ARG A 239 -17.75 29.05 13.86
CA ARG A 239 -18.68 28.42 12.90
C ARG A 239 -18.07 27.30 12.04
N THR A 240 -16.88 27.53 11.49
CA THR A 240 -16.22 26.55 10.60
C THR A 240 -15.79 25.29 11.35
N LYS A 241 -15.15 25.45 12.53
CA LYS A 241 -14.72 24.30 13.35
C LYS A 241 -15.92 23.53 13.90
N PHE A 242 -16.95 24.25 14.36
CA PHE A 242 -18.21 23.68 14.80
C PHE A 242 -18.87 22.86 13.69
N TYR A 243 -18.95 23.41 12.47
CA TYR A 243 -19.50 22.71 11.31
C TYR A 243 -18.72 21.43 10.97
N HIS A 244 -17.38 21.50 10.90
CA HIS A 244 -16.56 20.32 10.61
C HIS A 244 -16.67 19.26 11.70
N PHE A 245 -16.73 19.66 12.98
CA PHE A 245 -16.94 18.75 14.10
C PHE A 245 -18.27 17.99 13.95
N HIS A 246 -19.37 18.70 13.73
CA HIS A 246 -20.68 18.05 13.54
C HIS A 246 -20.72 17.18 12.28
N ARG A 247 -20.01 17.55 11.21
CA ARG A 247 -19.86 16.67 10.05
C ARG A 247 -19.17 15.36 10.42
N CYS A 248 -18.12 15.39 11.23
CA CYS A 248 -17.46 14.18 11.72
C CYS A 248 -18.43 13.31 12.52
N VAL A 249 -19.20 13.90 13.45
CA VAL A 249 -20.23 13.17 14.22
C VAL A 249 -21.25 12.51 13.28
N ILE A 250 -21.78 13.26 12.31
CA ILE A 250 -22.74 12.74 11.31
C ILE A 250 -22.11 11.59 10.51
N THR A 251 -20.87 11.72 10.08
CA THR A 251 -20.16 10.66 9.32
C THR A 251 -20.01 9.41 10.16
N ILE A 252 -19.63 9.52 11.43
CA ILE A 252 -19.53 8.36 12.35
C ILE A 252 -20.91 7.70 12.53
N MET A 253 -21.94 8.49 12.84
CA MET A 253 -23.31 7.98 13.03
C MET A 253 -23.83 7.28 11.77
N THR A 254 -23.57 7.86 10.60
CA THR A 254 -23.97 7.30 9.31
C THR A 254 -23.24 5.99 9.04
N HIS A 255 -21.93 5.96 9.28
CA HIS A 255 -21.12 4.76 9.11
C HIS A 255 -21.58 3.62 10.04
N GLN A 256 -21.89 3.93 11.30
CA GLN A 256 -22.42 2.95 12.26
C GLN A 256 -23.72 2.30 11.76
N LEU A 257 -24.67 3.11 11.26
CA LEU A 257 -25.93 2.61 10.69
C LEU A 257 -25.72 1.82 9.39
N GLN A 258 -24.80 2.26 8.52
CA GLN A 258 -24.46 1.53 7.30
C GLN A 258 -23.87 0.16 7.63
N MET A 259 -22.94 0.09 8.59
CA MET A 259 -22.34 -1.17 9.05
C MET A 259 -23.39 -2.08 9.68
N LEU A 260 -24.34 -1.54 10.46
CA LEU A 260 -25.47 -2.31 10.98
C LEU A 260 -26.27 -2.99 9.86
N CYS A 261 -26.60 -2.23 8.80
CA CYS A 261 -27.32 -2.76 7.64
C CYS A 261 -26.52 -3.84 6.91
N LEU A 262 -25.24 -3.56 6.63
CA LEU A 262 -24.37 -4.48 5.89
C LEU A 262 -24.16 -5.79 6.66
N THR A 263 -23.84 -5.73 7.95
CA THR A 263 -23.63 -6.93 8.77
C THR A 263 -24.92 -7.73 8.90
N SER A 264 -26.07 -7.06 9.09
CA SER A 264 -27.37 -7.75 9.15
C SER A 264 -27.71 -8.44 7.82
N LEU A 265 -27.44 -7.80 6.69
CA LEU A 265 -27.68 -8.37 5.36
C LEU A 265 -26.73 -9.54 5.06
N SER A 266 -25.47 -9.44 5.47
CA SER A 266 -24.51 -10.55 5.38
C SER A 266 -25.02 -11.76 6.16
N GLU A 267 -25.41 -11.59 7.42
CA GLU A 267 -25.88 -12.70 8.25
C GLU A 267 -27.15 -13.37 7.71
N VAL A 268 -28.08 -12.59 7.15
CA VAL A 268 -29.28 -13.15 6.49
C VAL A 268 -28.90 -13.88 5.21
N THR A 269 -27.97 -13.34 4.43
CA THR A 269 -27.49 -14.00 3.21
C THR A 269 -26.80 -15.32 3.55
N ASP A 270 -25.95 -15.32 4.58
CA ASP A 270 -25.28 -16.51 5.09
C ASP A 270 -26.27 -17.57 5.59
N PHE A 271 -27.37 -17.15 6.24
CA PHE A 271 -28.43 -18.06 6.62
C PHE A 271 -29.14 -18.68 5.41
N LEU A 272 -29.47 -17.89 4.40
CA LEU A 272 -30.14 -18.37 3.19
C LEU A 272 -29.25 -19.31 2.37
N THR A 273 -27.94 -19.06 2.31
CA THR A 273 -26.99 -19.89 1.56
C THR A 273 -26.60 -21.16 2.31
N ASN A 274 -26.42 -21.11 3.64
CA ASN A 274 -26.11 -22.29 4.45
C ASN A 274 -27.27 -23.30 4.53
N MET A 275 -28.50 -22.89 4.21
CA MET A 275 -29.64 -23.79 4.07
C MET A 275 -29.53 -24.75 2.86
N GLN A 276 -28.56 -24.55 1.96
CA GLN A 276 -28.34 -25.42 0.78
C GLN A 276 -27.37 -26.59 1.00
N VAL A 277 -26.78 -26.76 2.18
CA VAL A 277 -25.92 -27.92 2.48
C VAL A 277 -26.69 -28.95 3.32
N LYS A 278 -27.49 -29.76 2.65
CA LYS A 278 -27.92 -31.08 3.15
C LYS A 278 -27.84 -32.10 2.03
#